data_AF-A0A533RPH0-F1
#
_entry.id   AF-A0A533RPH0-F1
#
_cell.length_a   1.000
_cell.length_b   1.000
_cell.length_c   1.000
_cell.angle_alpha   90.00
_cell.angle_beta   90.00
_cell.angle_gamma   90.00
#
_symmetry.space_group_name_H-M   'P 1'
#
loop_
_entity.id
_entity.type
_entity.pdbx_description
1 polymer ?
#
loop_
_entity_poly.entity_id
_entity_poly.type
_entity_poly.pdbx_seq_one_letter_code
_entity_poly.pdbx_strand_id
1 'polypeptide(L)'
;MSWYLGVWQKYAVFTGRARRTEYWMFVLFNLLVSLSLGFADVLLGLADDSGNGALRGVYSLAVLIPGLAVGVRRMHDSNHSGWWIIVPVANFVLALSEGTRGPNRFGSDPKRPTAYASPAPAGWHPDPFGRHQYRYWDSSRWTAHVSDNGVAGEDPA
;
A
#
# COMPACT_ATOMS: atom_id res chain seq x y z
N MET A 1 -17.31 11.28 3.37
CA MET A 1 -16.49 12.51 3.28
C MET A 1 -15.21 12.46 4.14
N SER A 2 -14.73 11.29 4.56
CA SER A 2 -13.52 11.14 5.42
C SER A 2 -12.22 10.89 4.65
N TRP A 3 -12.29 10.60 3.36
CA TRP A 3 -11.12 10.18 2.56
C TRP A 3 -10.17 11.35 2.23
N TYR A 4 -10.69 12.56 2.01
CA TYR A 4 -9.90 13.73 1.65
C TYR A 4 -9.10 14.30 2.82
N LEU A 5 -9.68 14.33 4.03
CA LEU A 5 -9.01 14.79 5.25
C LEU A 5 -7.93 13.80 5.75
N GLY A 6 -8.08 12.50 5.46
CA GLY A 6 -7.07 11.49 5.81
C GLY A 6 -5.74 11.66 5.07
N VAL A 7 -5.76 12.25 3.87
CA VAL A 7 -4.54 12.52 3.08
C VAL A 7 -3.72 13.63 3.73
N TRP A 8 -4.37 14.65 4.33
CA TRP A 8 -3.70 15.72 5.07
C TRP A 8 -3.19 15.27 6.45
N GLN A 9 -3.82 14.30 7.11
CA GLN A 9 -3.27 13.70 8.34
C GLN A 9 -2.08 12.74 8.08
N LYS A 10 -1.94 12.21 6.86
CA LYS A 10 -0.81 11.38 6.43
C LYS A 10 0.17 12.12 5.51
N TYR A 11 0.25 13.44 5.65
CA TYR A 11 1.00 14.34 4.75
C TYR A 11 2.48 13.94 4.57
N ALA A 12 3.12 13.45 5.64
CA ALA A 12 4.52 13.02 5.66
C ALA A 12 4.69 11.61 6.27
N VAL A 13 3.66 10.76 6.18
CA VAL A 13 3.75 9.39 6.70
C VAL A 13 4.29 8.49 5.59
N PHE A 14 5.57 8.15 5.69
CA PHE A 14 6.25 7.22 4.79
C PHE A 14 6.04 5.75 5.17
N THR A 15 5.44 5.49 6.34
CA THR A 15 5.20 4.14 6.86
C THR A 15 3.87 3.58 6.38
N GLY A 16 3.78 2.25 6.29
CA GLY A 16 2.57 1.57 5.83
C GLY A 16 2.53 1.33 4.32
N ARG A 17 1.34 0.95 3.84
CA ARG A 17 1.07 0.52 2.47
C ARG A 17 -0.06 1.36 1.86
N ALA A 18 0.11 1.79 0.61
CA ALA A 18 -0.91 2.51 -0.15
C ALA A 18 -1.55 1.61 -1.22
N ARG A 19 -2.89 1.63 -1.30
CA ARG A 19 -3.63 0.91 -2.34
C ARG A 19 -3.41 1.56 -3.70
N ARG A 20 -3.56 0.78 -4.79
CA ARG A 20 -3.59 1.30 -6.17
C ARG A 20 -4.55 2.48 -6.32
N THR A 21 -5.78 2.34 -5.81
CA THR A 21 -6.80 3.38 -5.92
C THR A 21 -6.40 4.66 -5.18
N GLU A 22 -5.77 4.56 -4.00
CA GLU A 22 -5.28 5.72 -3.25
C GLU A 22 -4.18 6.44 -4.02
N TYR A 23 -3.22 5.70 -4.57
CA TYR A 23 -2.14 6.25 -5.39
C TYR A 23 -2.67 6.94 -6.66
N TRP A 24 -3.50 6.24 -7.45
CA TRP A 24 -4.00 6.77 -8.72
C TRP A 24 -5.00 7.92 -8.54
N MET A 25 -5.82 7.90 -7.47
CA MET A 25 -6.66 9.04 -7.14
C MET A 25 -5.83 10.25 -6.72
N PHE A 26 -4.76 10.06 -5.94
CA PHE A 26 -3.85 11.15 -5.59
C PHE A 26 -3.19 11.77 -6.83
N VAL A 27 -2.71 10.95 -7.76
CA VAL A 27 -2.15 11.40 -9.04
C VAL A 27 -3.21 12.13 -9.87
N LEU A 28 -4.42 11.59 -9.99
CA LEU A 28 -5.51 12.20 -10.75
C LEU A 28 -5.91 13.57 -10.18
N PHE A 29 -6.10 13.69 -8.87
CA PHE A 29 -6.43 14.97 -8.24
C PHE A 29 -5.31 15.99 -8.42
N ASN A 30 -4.05 15.60 -8.27
CA ASN A 30 -2.91 16.48 -8.53
C ASN A 30 -2.86 16.95 -9.98
N LEU A 31 -3.16 16.06 -10.93
CA LEU A 31 -3.24 16.42 -12.35
C LEU A 31 -4.34 17.48 -12.58
N LEU A 32 -5.54 17.26 -12.04
CA LEU A 32 -6.66 18.19 -12.19
C LEU A 32 -6.39 19.56 -11.55
N VAL A 33 -5.78 19.60 -10.36
CA VAL A 33 -5.38 20.85 -9.71
C VAL A 33 -4.28 21.54 -10.52
N SER A 34 -3.28 20.80 -10.99
CA SER A 34 -2.19 21.36 -11.81
C SER A 34 -2.69 21.96 -13.13
N LEU A 35 -3.68 21.32 -13.78
CA LEU A 35 -4.33 21.87 -14.99
C LEU A 35 -5.13 23.13 -14.67
N SER A 36 -5.92 23.11 -13.58
CA SER A 36 -6.70 24.26 -13.13
C SER A 36 -5.80 25.46 -12.79
N LEU A 37 -4.69 25.22 -12.09
CA LEU A 37 -3.71 26.26 -11.76
C LEU A 37 -3.01 26.81 -13.00
N GLY A 38 -2.65 25.95 -13.96
CA GLY A 38 -2.09 26.41 -15.24
C GLY A 38 -3.04 27.33 -16.00
N PHE A 39 -4.35 27.01 -16.01
CA PHE A 39 -5.36 27.88 -16.61
C PHE A 39 -5.50 29.21 -15.85
N ALA A 40 -5.48 29.17 -14.51
CA ALA A 40 -5.51 30.37 -13.68
C ALA A 40 -4.28 31.27 -13.88
N ASP A 41 -3.07 30.68 -13.97
CA ASP A 41 -1.83 31.40 -14.22
C ASP A 41 -1.86 32.14 -15.58
N VAL A 42 -2.40 31.52 -16.63
CA VAL A 42 -2.59 32.16 -17.94
C VAL A 42 -3.60 33.32 -17.85
N LEU A 43 -4.76 33.10 -17.21
CA LEU A 43 -5.79 34.13 -17.09
C LEU A 43 -5.35 35.34 -16.27
N LEU A 44 -4.53 35.13 -15.25
CA LEU A 44 -4.04 36.18 -14.36
C LEU A 44 -2.75 36.85 -14.86
N GLY A 45 -2.21 36.43 -16.01
CA GLY A 45 -0.94 36.93 -16.55
C GLY A 45 0.28 36.58 -15.67
N LEU A 46 0.18 35.48 -14.91
CA LEU A 46 1.23 34.98 -14.02
C LEU A 46 2.05 33.85 -14.67
N ALA A 47 1.74 33.49 -15.91
CA ALA A 47 2.49 32.52 -16.71
C ALA A 47 3.68 33.20 -17.40
N ASP A 48 4.83 32.53 -17.38
CA ASP A 48 6.00 32.90 -18.17
C ASP A 48 5.88 32.42 -19.63
N ASP A 49 6.82 32.83 -20.49
CA ASP A 49 6.90 32.42 -21.91
C ASP A 49 7.08 30.89 -22.09
N SER A 50 7.49 30.19 -21.04
CA SER A 50 7.63 28.73 -21.02
C SER A 50 6.34 28.01 -20.57
N GLY A 51 5.26 28.76 -20.28
CA GLY A 51 3.99 28.23 -19.80
C GLY A 51 4.03 27.76 -18.34
N ASN A 52 5.05 28.14 -17.58
CA ASN A 52 5.11 27.91 -16.15
C ASN A 52 4.54 29.13 -15.41
N GLY A 53 3.62 28.86 -14.49
CA GLY A 53 3.01 29.90 -13.68
C GLY A 53 3.46 29.84 -12.23
N ALA A 54 3.47 30.99 -11.56
CA ALA A 54 3.88 31.11 -10.17
C ALA A 54 2.99 30.26 -9.24
N LEU A 55 1.67 30.20 -9.49
CA LEU A 55 0.76 29.40 -8.66
C LEU A 55 1.02 27.91 -8.82
N ARG A 56 1.20 27.44 -10.07
CA ARG A 56 1.61 26.05 -10.33
C ARG A 56 2.95 25.72 -9.69
N GLY A 57 3.90 26.66 -9.72
CA GLY A 57 5.21 26.56 -9.06
C GLY A 57 5.10 26.33 -7.55
N VAL A 58 4.39 27.19 -6.83
CA VAL A 58 4.18 27.08 -5.38
C VAL A 58 3.45 25.80 -5.03
N TYR A 59 2.41 25.45 -5.80
CA TYR A 59 1.68 24.20 -5.60
C TYR A 59 2.59 22.98 -5.74
N SER A 60 3.45 22.95 -6.76
CA SER A 60 4.36 21.82 -7.00
C SER A 60 5.26 21.52 -5.79
N LEU A 61 5.74 22.58 -5.12
CA LEU A 61 6.54 22.47 -3.90
C LEU A 61 5.70 21.95 -2.73
N ALA A 62 4.46 22.43 -2.59
CA ALA A 62 3.56 21.97 -1.53
C ALA A 62 3.28 20.47 -1.64
N VAL A 63 3.12 19.94 -2.86
CA VAL A 63 2.77 18.54 -3.08
C VAL A 63 3.97 17.60 -3.29
N LEU A 64 5.19 18.14 -3.32
CA LEU A 64 6.41 17.35 -3.49
C LEU A 64 6.56 16.29 -2.38
N ILE A 65 6.47 16.71 -1.11
CA ILE A 65 6.60 15.80 0.05
C ILE A 65 5.49 14.74 0.09
N PRO A 66 4.19 15.08 0.02
CA PRO A 66 3.14 14.07 0.03
C PRO A 66 3.19 13.16 -1.21
N GLY A 67 3.63 13.67 -2.37
CA GLY A 67 3.86 12.86 -3.56
C GLY A 67 4.92 11.79 -3.35
N LEU A 68 6.05 12.15 -2.75
CA LEU A 68 7.09 11.19 -2.35
C LEU A 68 6.56 10.19 -1.31
N ALA A 69 5.82 10.66 -0.30
CA ALA A 69 5.28 9.79 0.75
C ALA A 69 4.32 8.73 0.20
N VAL A 70 3.39 9.12 -0.68
CA VAL A 70 2.45 8.19 -1.33
C VAL A 70 3.17 7.24 -2.28
N GLY A 71 4.18 7.71 -3.02
CA GLY A 71 5.01 6.86 -3.87
C GLY A 71 5.79 5.80 -3.09
N VAL A 72 6.42 6.18 -1.98
CA VAL A 72 7.14 5.24 -1.10
C VAL A 72 6.19 4.19 -0.52
N ARG A 73 5.02 4.60 -0.01
CA ARG A 73 3.99 3.67 0.49
C ARG A 73 3.44 2.74 -0.60
N ARG A 74 3.48 3.15 -1.86
CA ARG A 74 3.10 2.31 -3.00
C ARG A 74 4.17 1.23 -3.27
N MET A 75 5.45 1.59 -3.21
CA MET A 75 6.55 0.61 -3.32
C MET A 75 6.51 -0.42 -2.18
N HIS A 76 6.20 0.04 -0.96
CA HIS A 76 6.00 -0.83 0.19
C HIS A 76 4.85 -1.83 0.00
N ASP A 77 3.83 -1.49 -0.78
CA ASP A 77 2.72 -2.42 -1.06
C ASP A 77 3.17 -3.64 -1.88
N SER A 78 4.18 -3.48 -2.74
CA SER A 78 4.81 -4.57 -3.50
C SER A 78 6.01 -5.20 -2.77
N ASN A 79 6.15 -4.93 -1.47
CA ASN A 79 7.25 -5.40 -0.63
C ASN A 79 8.65 -4.97 -1.12
N HIS A 80 8.75 -3.81 -1.77
CA HIS A 80 10.00 -3.21 -2.23
C HIS A 80 10.38 -2.00 -1.37
N SER A 81 11.65 -1.59 -1.39
CA SER A 81 12.12 -0.40 -0.67
C SER A 81 11.59 0.88 -1.33
N GLY A 82 11.40 1.94 -0.54
CA GLY A 82 10.96 3.24 -1.06
C GLY A 82 11.88 3.85 -2.13
N TRP A 83 13.16 3.47 -2.14
CA TRP A 83 14.16 3.92 -3.11
C TRP A 83 13.85 3.58 -4.57
N TRP A 84 13.01 2.58 -4.82
CA TRP A 84 12.57 2.23 -6.18
C TRP A 84 11.80 3.36 -6.88
N ILE A 85 11.33 4.38 -6.14
CA ILE A 85 10.72 5.58 -6.71
C ILE A 85 11.66 6.36 -7.63
N ILE A 86 12.97 6.28 -7.42
CA ILE A 86 13.98 7.01 -8.20
C ILE A 86 14.15 6.39 -9.59
N VAL A 87 13.85 5.09 -9.75
CA VAL A 87 13.97 4.38 -11.02
C VAL A 87 12.67 4.53 -11.80
N PRO A 88 12.56 5.40 -12.83
CA PRO A 88 11.26 5.84 -13.35
C PRO A 88 10.44 4.70 -13.95
N VAL A 89 11.10 3.82 -14.71
CA VAL A 89 10.46 2.66 -15.35
C VAL A 89 9.97 1.66 -14.30
N ALA A 90 10.81 1.33 -13.31
CA ALA A 90 10.43 0.41 -12.25
C ALA A 90 9.33 0.99 -11.37
N ASN A 91 9.41 2.27 -11.00
CA ASN A 91 8.38 3.00 -10.27
C ASN A 91 7.02 2.92 -11.00
N PHE A 92 7.00 3.15 -12.32
CA PHE A 92 5.78 3.08 -13.11
C PHE A 92 5.18 1.67 -13.15
N VAL A 93 6.02 0.66 -13.42
CA VAL A 93 5.59 -0.74 -13.43
C VAL A 93 5.03 -1.15 -12.07
N LEU A 94 5.74 -0.84 -10.98
CA LEU A 94 5.32 -1.18 -9.60
C LEU A 94 4.08 -0.40 -9.15
N ALA A 95 3.90 0.83 -9.63
CA ALA A 95 2.67 1.59 -9.39
C ALA A 95 1.44 0.86 -9.98
N LEU A 96 1.60 0.23 -11.14
CA LEU A 96 0.58 -0.57 -11.81
C LEU A 96 0.45 -2.00 -11.25
N SER A 97 1.51 -2.61 -10.71
CA SER A 97 1.56 -4.00 -10.22
C SER A 97 0.64 -4.30 -9.02
N GLU A 98 0.31 -5.57 -8.77
CA GLU A 98 -0.52 -5.93 -7.60
C GLU A 98 0.32 -5.85 -6.33
N GLY A 99 -0.28 -5.33 -5.25
CA GLY A 99 0.33 -5.43 -3.93
C GLY A 99 0.43 -6.87 -3.45
N THR A 100 1.37 -7.14 -2.55
CA THR A 100 1.51 -8.45 -1.91
C THR A 100 0.23 -8.82 -1.15
N ARG A 101 -0.31 -10.02 -1.37
CA ARG A 101 -1.48 -10.53 -0.64
C ARG A 101 -1.09 -10.86 0.81
N GLY A 102 -1.92 -10.46 1.78
CA GLY A 102 -1.63 -10.67 3.20
C GLY A 102 -0.63 -9.67 3.80
N PRO A 103 -0.19 -9.86 5.05
CA PRO A 103 0.75 -8.98 5.72
C PRO A 103 2.13 -9.03 5.06
N ASN A 104 2.80 -7.88 4.97
CA ASN A 104 4.21 -7.78 4.55
C ASN A 104 5.02 -7.00 5.60
N ARG A 105 6.33 -6.82 5.38
CA ARG A 105 7.22 -6.13 6.33
C ARG A 105 6.82 -4.67 6.65
N PHE A 106 5.95 -4.09 5.83
CA PHE A 106 5.46 -2.71 5.95
C PHE A 106 4.03 -2.61 6.51
N GLY A 107 3.36 -3.74 6.78
CA GLY A 107 2.05 -3.77 7.44
C GLY A 107 1.04 -4.75 6.84
N SER A 108 -0.15 -4.76 7.41
CA SER A 108 -1.27 -5.60 6.99
C SER A 108 -1.76 -5.25 5.58
N ASP A 109 -2.41 -6.21 4.92
CA ASP A 109 -2.98 -6.02 3.58
C ASP A 109 -3.98 -4.88 3.62
N PRO A 110 -3.74 -3.78 2.88
CA PRO A 110 -4.66 -2.68 2.90
C PRO A 110 -6.02 -3.09 2.33
N LYS A 111 -6.14 -4.07 1.41
CA LYS A 111 -7.44 -4.58 0.91
C LYS A 111 -8.20 -5.41 1.95
N ARG A 112 -7.49 -6.06 2.89
CA ARG A 112 -8.07 -6.93 3.92
C ARG A 112 -7.44 -6.65 5.30
N PRO A 113 -7.74 -5.49 5.92
CA PRO A 113 -7.12 -5.10 7.19
C PRO A 113 -7.36 -6.09 8.33
N THR A 114 -8.48 -6.83 8.27
CA THR A 114 -8.98 -7.70 9.34
C THR A 114 -8.94 -9.20 9.02
N ALA A 115 -8.82 -9.61 7.75
CA ALA A 115 -8.90 -11.03 7.38
C ALA A 115 -7.68 -11.86 7.82
N TYR A 116 -6.60 -11.21 8.26
CA TYR A 116 -5.39 -11.84 8.77
C TYR A 116 -4.95 -11.28 10.13
N ALA A 117 -5.74 -10.37 10.73
CA ALA A 117 -5.42 -9.73 12.02
C ALA A 117 -5.91 -10.55 13.22
N SER A 118 -6.76 -11.55 13.00
CA SER A 118 -6.90 -12.64 13.95
C SER A 118 -5.91 -13.72 13.52
N PRO A 119 -4.95 -14.14 14.38
CA PRO A 119 -4.40 -15.47 14.20
C PRO A 119 -5.59 -16.41 14.07
N ALA A 120 -5.51 -17.39 13.17
CA ALA A 120 -6.60 -18.35 13.01
C ALA A 120 -7.04 -18.81 14.42
N PRO A 121 -8.34 -18.85 14.72
CA PRO A 121 -8.76 -19.31 16.04
C PRO A 121 -8.15 -20.68 16.30
N ALA A 122 -7.82 -20.95 17.56
CA ALA A 122 -7.26 -22.24 17.92
C ALA A 122 -8.19 -23.36 17.42
N GLY A 123 -7.63 -24.34 16.71
CA GLY A 123 -8.44 -25.32 16.01
C GLY A 123 -7.67 -26.11 14.95
N TRP A 124 -8.39 -27.01 14.29
CA TRP A 124 -7.89 -27.83 13.20
C TRP A 124 -7.89 -27.05 11.89
N HIS A 125 -6.72 -26.96 11.26
CA HIS A 125 -6.54 -26.30 9.97
C HIS A 125 -5.76 -27.23 9.03
N PRO A 126 -5.87 -27.08 7.70
CA PRO A 126 -5.07 -27.84 6.75
C PRO A 126 -3.57 -27.72 7.07
N ASP A 127 -2.85 -28.84 7.06
CA ASP A 127 -1.43 -28.86 7.44
C ASP A 127 -0.59 -27.98 6.48
N PRO A 128 0.07 -26.92 6.97
CA PRO A 128 0.90 -26.06 6.12
C PRO A 128 2.12 -26.78 5.53
N PHE A 129 2.54 -27.89 6.15
CA PHE A 129 3.68 -28.70 5.70
C PHE A 129 3.29 -29.80 4.71
N GLY A 130 1.98 -30.03 4.51
CA GLY A 130 1.46 -31.04 3.59
C GLY A 130 1.80 -32.49 3.95
N ARG A 131 2.15 -32.76 5.22
CA ARG A 131 2.46 -34.12 5.71
C ARG A 131 1.21 -34.84 6.22
N HIS A 132 0.27 -34.09 6.78
CA HIS A 132 -0.99 -34.57 7.32
C HIS A 132 -2.19 -33.82 6.71
N GLN A 133 -3.42 -34.32 6.89
CA GLN A 133 -4.62 -33.63 6.40
C GLN A 133 -4.90 -32.36 7.20
N TYR A 134 -4.80 -32.45 8.53
CA TYR A 134 -5.00 -31.32 9.43
C TYR A 134 -3.90 -31.25 10.48
N ARG A 135 -3.56 -30.03 10.92
CA ARG A 135 -2.69 -29.74 12.07
C ARG A 135 -3.39 -28.76 13.00
N TYR A 136 -3.19 -28.92 14.29
CA TYR A 136 -3.79 -28.05 15.29
C TYR A 136 -2.96 -26.78 15.47
N TRP A 137 -3.62 -25.62 15.34
CA TRP A 137 -3.07 -24.29 15.58
C TRP A 137 -3.50 -23.82 16.97
N ASP A 138 -2.56 -23.33 17.79
CA ASP A 138 -2.84 -22.94 19.19
C ASP A 138 -3.10 -21.43 19.38
N SER A 139 -3.43 -20.71 18.30
CA SER A 139 -3.50 -19.23 18.21
C SER A 139 -2.16 -18.49 18.15
N SER A 140 -1.02 -19.19 18.35
CA SER A 140 0.32 -18.59 18.30
C SER A 140 1.33 -19.37 17.46
N ARG A 141 1.21 -20.70 17.39
CA ARG A 141 2.08 -21.62 16.66
C ARG A 141 1.33 -22.88 16.22
N TRP A 142 1.91 -23.58 15.24
CA TRP A 142 1.50 -24.93 14.88
C TRP A 142 2.00 -25.91 15.94
N THR A 143 1.12 -26.79 16.39
CA THR A 143 1.47 -27.81 17.38
C THR A 143 1.83 -29.14 16.71
N ALA A 144 2.36 -30.08 17.51
CA ALA A 144 2.60 -31.45 17.06
C ALA A 144 1.30 -32.22 16.78
N HIS A 145 0.14 -31.76 17.25
CA HIS A 145 -1.12 -32.46 17.05
C HIS A 145 -1.57 -32.36 15.58
N VAL A 146 -1.78 -33.53 14.98
CA VAL A 146 -2.20 -33.71 13.59
C VAL A 146 -3.45 -34.58 13.53
N SER A 147 -4.20 -34.51 12.44
CA SER A 147 -5.32 -35.41 12.20
C SER A 147 -5.39 -35.84 10.75
N ASP A 148 -5.48 -37.16 10.54
CA ASP A 148 -5.61 -37.82 9.25
C ASP A 148 -6.84 -38.71 9.24
N ASN A 149 -7.71 -38.53 8.24
CA ASN A 149 -8.95 -39.29 8.10
C ASN A 149 -9.83 -39.28 9.38
N GLY A 150 -9.77 -38.20 10.15
CA GLY A 150 -10.52 -38.04 11.41
C GLY A 150 -9.87 -38.70 12.64
N VAL A 151 -8.69 -39.31 12.50
CA VAL A 151 -7.91 -39.84 13.62
C VAL A 151 -6.90 -38.79 14.06
N ALA A 152 -6.85 -38.45 15.34
CA ALA A 152 -5.87 -37.52 15.89
C ALA A 152 -4.57 -38.26 16.26
N GLY A 153 -3.42 -37.63 16.03
CA GLY A 153 -2.09 -38.13 16.36
C GLY A 153 -1.13 -37.00 16.70
N GLU A 154 0.11 -37.35 17.01
CA GLU A 154 1.22 -36.41 17.21
C GLU A 154 2.31 -36.66 16.16
N ASP A 155 2.79 -35.59 15.54
CA ASP A 155 3.94 -35.59 14.64
C ASP A 155 5.22 -35.40 15.47
N PRO A 156 6.15 -36.38 15.52
CA PRO A 156 7.38 -36.29 16.30
C PRO A 156 8.49 -35.43 15.65
N ALA A 157 8.22 -34.82 14.49
CA ALA A 157 9.21 -34.15 13.64
C ALA A 157 9.47 -32.67 13.94
#